data_AF-A0A9X2NP40-F1
#
_entry.id   AF-A0A9X2NP40-F1
#
_cell.length_a   1.000
_cell.length_b   1.000
_cell.length_c   1.000
_cell.angle_alpha   90.00
_cell.angle_beta   90.00
_cell.angle_gamma   90.00
#
_symmetry.space_group_name_H-M   'P 1'
#
loop_
_entity.id
_entity.type
_entity.pdbx_description
1 polymer ?
#
loop_
_entity_poly.entity_id
_entity_poly.type
_entity_poly.pdbx_seq_one_letter_code
_entity_poly.pdbx_strand_id
1 'polypeptide(L)'
;MGTRGWYHERTLTTVDTVGREVQVSTGLTRDPEGRLVAAIAIGDGPTAIFRYAGETEEHTELLANTEQTVQQLRRLANVPPRI
;
A
#
# COMPACT_ATOMS: atom_id res chain seq x y z
N MET A 1 -12.83 -0.81 11.87
CA MET A 1 -11.53 -1.47 12.14
C MET A 1 -11.18 -2.27 10.90
N GLY A 2 -10.13 -1.91 10.15
CA GLY A 2 -9.67 -2.68 9.00
C GLY A 2 -9.01 -3.99 9.46
N THR A 3 -9.38 -5.10 8.83
CA THR A 3 -9.15 -6.50 9.23
C THR A 3 -7.71 -7.02 9.08
N ARG A 4 -6.73 -6.18 8.73
CA ARG A 4 -5.42 -6.62 8.22
C ARG A 4 -4.19 -5.97 8.89
N GLY A 5 -4.37 -5.33 10.05
CA GLY A 5 -3.25 -4.75 10.80
C GLY A 5 -2.53 -3.62 10.07
N TRP A 6 -3.25 -2.85 9.26
CA TRP A 6 -2.70 -1.75 8.48
C TRP A 6 -2.33 -0.55 9.33
N TYR A 7 -1.28 0.14 8.90
CA TYR A 7 -0.93 1.50 9.30
C TYR A 7 -1.14 2.42 8.09
N HIS A 8 -1.75 3.58 8.32
CA HIS A 8 -2.05 4.56 7.26
C HIS A 8 -2.86 3.98 6.08
N GLU A 9 -3.85 3.12 6.37
CA GLU A 9 -4.73 2.55 5.34
C GLU A 9 -5.50 3.65 4.59
N ARG A 10 -5.53 3.53 3.27
CA ARG A 10 -6.39 4.30 2.37
C ARG A 10 -7.13 3.33 1.46
N THR A 11 -8.44 3.47 1.41
CA THR A 11 -9.32 2.62 0.60
C THR A 11 -9.99 3.46 -0.48
N LEU A 12 -10.01 2.94 -1.70
CA LEU A 12 -10.77 3.50 -2.83
C LEU A 12 -11.69 2.42 -3.41
N THR A 13 -12.86 2.82 -3.89
CA THR A 13 -13.75 1.93 -4.63
C THR A 13 -13.45 2.07 -6.12
N THR A 14 -13.29 0.96 -6.82
CA THR A 14 -13.09 0.89 -8.27
C THR A 14 -13.95 -0.23 -8.87
N VAL A 15 -13.84 -0.46 -10.17
CA VAL A 15 -14.60 -1.48 -10.89
C VAL A 15 -13.62 -2.52 -11.45
N ASP A 16 -13.91 -3.81 -11.23
CA ASP A 16 -13.12 -4.91 -11.76
C ASP A 16 -13.36 -5.14 -13.27
N THR A 17 -12.61 -6.07 -13.86
CA THR A 17 -12.71 -6.39 -15.29
C THR A 17 -14.06 -6.97 -15.73
N VAL A 18 -14.92 -7.38 -14.79
CA VAL A 18 -16.26 -7.90 -15.06
C VAL A 18 -17.37 -6.93 -14.65
N GLY A 19 -17.03 -5.69 -14.32
CA GLY A 19 -17.98 -4.62 -14.02
C GLY A 19 -18.46 -4.56 -12.57
N ARG A 20 -17.82 -5.29 -11.64
CA ARG A 20 -18.21 -5.28 -10.22
C ARG A 20 -17.43 -4.24 -9.45
N GLU A 21 -18.11 -3.55 -8.55
CA GLU A 21 -17.43 -2.67 -7.59
C GLU A 21 -16.53 -3.49 -6.66
N VAL A 22 -15.30 -3.02 -6.48
CA VAL A 22 -14.32 -3.63 -5.60
C VAL A 22 -13.57 -2.55 -4.83
N GLN A 23 -13.29 -2.82 -3.57
CA GLN A 23 -12.48 -1.95 -2.72
C GLN A 23 -11.01 -2.28 -2.92
N VAL A 24 -10.17 -1.26 -3.09
CA VAL A 24 -8.72 -1.39 -3.14
C VAL A 24 -8.16 -0.61 -1.95
N SER A 25 -7.53 -1.33 -1.02
CA SER A 25 -6.81 -0.74 0.11
C SER A 25 -5.33 -0.67 -0.20
N THR A 26 -4.71 0.46 0.12
CA THR A 26 -3.26 0.63 0.14
C THR A 26 -2.83 1.12 1.51
N GLY A 27 -1.60 0.80 1.93
CA GLY A 27 -1.08 1.25 3.21
C GLY A 27 0.20 0.52 3.58
N LEU A 28 0.58 0.62 4.85
CA LEU A 28 1.72 -0.10 5.40
C LEU A 28 1.25 -1.28 6.25
N THR A 29 1.93 -2.42 6.16
CA THR A 29 1.68 -3.60 7.00
C THR A 29 3.00 -4.27 7.36
N ARG A 30 2.96 -5.36 8.15
CA ARG A 30 4.15 -6.15 8.44
C ARG A 30 4.18 -7.42 7.60
N ASP A 31 5.34 -7.71 7.04
CA ASP A 31 5.60 -9.02 6.43
C ASP A 31 5.73 -10.12 7.51
N PRO A 32 5.81 -11.42 7.13
CA PRO A 32 5.97 -12.50 8.09
C PRO A 32 7.23 -12.39 8.97
N GLU A 33 8.26 -11.70 8.50
CA GLU A 33 9.49 -11.40 9.25
C GLU A 33 9.34 -10.19 10.20
N GLY A 34 8.16 -9.56 10.23
CA GLY A 34 7.82 -8.43 11.10
C GLY A 34 8.29 -7.06 10.57
N ARG A 35 8.84 -6.98 9.35
CA ARG A 35 9.33 -5.74 8.75
C ARG A 35 8.17 -4.93 8.17
N LEU A 36 8.26 -3.61 8.30
CA LEU A 36 7.26 -2.71 7.74
C LEU A 36 7.39 -2.63 6.22
N VAL A 37 6.31 -2.95 5.50
CA VAL A 37 6.25 -2.97 4.04
C VAL A 37 5.04 -2.20 3.53
N ALA A 38 5.17 -1.59 2.36
CA ALA A 38 4.03 -1.02 1.64
C ALA A 38 3.29 -2.14 0.91
N ALA A 39 1.96 -2.17 1.01
CA ALA A 39 1.15 -3.20 0.39
C ALA A 39 -0.17 -2.68 -0.18
N ILE A 40 -0.76 -3.48 -1.06
CA ILE A 40 -2.07 -3.29 -1.66
C ILE A 40 -2.91 -4.54 -1.44
N ALA A 41 -4.19 -4.36 -1.14
CA ALA A 41 -5.17 -5.44 -1.07
C ALA A 41 -6.42 -5.09 -1.87
N ILE A 42 -7.02 -6.11 -2.47
CA ILE A 42 -8.23 -5.99 -3.30
C ILE A 42 -9.36 -6.76 -2.60
N GLY A 43 -10.36 -6.04 -2.10
CA GLY A 43 -11.46 -6.57 -1.30
C GLY A 43 -10.96 -7.44 -0.16
N ASP A 44 -11.60 -8.58 0.06
CA ASP A 44 -11.16 -9.63 0.98
C ASP A 44 -10.11 -10.59 0.37
N GLY A 45 -9.60 -10.26 -0.83
CA GLY A 45 -8.65 -11.06 -1.59
C GLY A 45 -7.18 -10.94 -1.13
N PRO A 46 -6.23 -11.31 -2.01
CA PRO A 46 -4.81 -11.34 -1.65
C PRO A 46 -4.25 -9.94 -1.39
N THR A 47 -3.29 -9.88 -0.45
CA THR A 47 -2.46 -8.70 -0.19
C THR A 47 -1.14 -8.88 -0.92
N ALA A 48 -0.81 -7.94 -1.81
CA ALA A 48 0.47 -7.91 -2.51
C ALA A 48 1.39 -6.83 -1.91
N ILE A 49 2.68 -7.17 -1.77
CA ILE A 49 3.71 -6.23 -1.33
C ILE A 49 4.22 -5.45 -2.55
N PHE A 50 4.32 -4.13 -2.43
CA PHE A 50 4.96 -3.32 -3.47
C PHE A 50 6.46 -3.61 -3.48
N ARG A 51 6.94 -4.30 -4.53
CA ARG A 51 8.36 -4.35 -4.84
C ARG A 51 8.63 -3.22 -5.81
N TYR A 52 9.38 -2.22 -5.36
CA TYR A 52 9.82 -1.10 -6.21
C TYR A 52 10.57 -1.66 -7.44
N ALA A 53 9.88 -1.72 -8.58
CA ALA A 53 10.50 -1.83 -9.89
C ALA A 53 10.77 -0.39 -10.36
N GLY A 54 11.96 -0.14 -10.88
CA GLY A 54 12.40 1.20 -11.26
C GLY A 54 11.40 1.95 -12.13
N GLU A 55 11.41 3.27 -11.94
CA GLU A 55 10.72 4.36 -12.64
C GLU A 55 9.98 3.98 -13.94
N THR A 56 8.66 4.09 -13.93
CA THR A 56 7.83 4.12 -15.14
C THR A 56 6.97 5.38 -15.15
N GLU A 57 7.14 6.18 -16.20
CA GLU A 57 6.70 7.58 -16.38
C GLU A 57 5.18 7.80 -16.56
N GLU A 58 4.33 6.80 -16.32
CA GLU A 58 2.87 6.95 -16.45
C GLU A 58 2.19 7.12 -15.09
N HIS A 59 1.93 8.37 -14.70
CA HIS A 59 1.22 8.72 -13.47
C HIS A 59 -0.25 8.27 -13.50
N THR A 60 -0.51 7.02 -13.14
CA THR A 60 -1.84 6.56 -12.72
C THR A 60 -2.08 6.96 -11.25
N GLU A 61 -3.33 7.17 -10.83
CA GLU A 61 -3.65 7.43 -9.41
C GLU A 61 -3.12 6.33 -8.47
N LEU A 62 -3.03 5.10 -8.98
CA LEU A 62 -2.45 3.97 -8.26
C LEU A 62 -0.93 4.12 -8.07
N LEU A 63 -0.21 4.59 -9.10
CA LEU A 63 1.20 4.94 -9.01
C LEU A 63 1.42 6.11 -8.05
N ALA A 64 0.61 7.16 -8.12
CA ALA A 64 0.71 8.29 -7.18
C ALA A 64 0.49 7.85 -5.71
N ASN A 65 -0.50 6.98 -5.44
CA ASN A 65 -0.72 6.43 -4.11
C ASN A 65 0.44 5.52 -3.66
N THR A 66 0.99 4.73 -4.57
CA THR A 66 2.16 3.87 -4.31
C THR A 66 3.40 4.72 -3.98
N GLU A 67 3.67 5.75 -4.78
CA GLU A 67 4.78 6.68 -4.57
C GLU A 67 4.67 7.42 -3.23
N GLN A 68 3.49 7.94 -2.90
CA GLN A 68 3.25 8.58 -1.60
C GLN A 68 3.51 7.63 -0.43
N THR A 69 3.09 6.37 -0.56
CA THR A 69 3.28 5.34 0.46
C THR A 69 4.77 4.99 0.62
N VAL A 70 5.51 4.86 -0.49
CA VAL A 70 6.96 4.63 -0.49
C VAL A 70 7.71 5.82 0.12
N GLN A 71 7.31 7.06 -0.20
CA GLN A 71 7.91 8.26 0.38
C GLN A 71 7.71 8.32 1.90
N GLN A 72 6.52 7.96 2.40
CA GLN A 72 6.26 7.88 3.83
C GLN A 72 7.12 6.83 4.52
N LEU A 73 7.27 5.65 3.91
CA LEU A 73 8.15 4.60 4.42
C LEU A 73 9.60 5.10 4.57
N ARG A 74 10.13 5.77 3.54
CA ARG A 74 11.49 6.36 3.57
C ARG A 74 11.65 7.41 4.67
N ARG A 75 10.62 8.23 4.91
CA ARG A 75 10.64 9.23 5.99
C ARG A 75 10.72 8.55 7.36
N LEU A 76 9.92 7.52 7.61
CA LEU A 76 9.91 6.82 8.90
C LEU A 76 11.22 6.04 9.14
N ALA A 77 11.80 5.45 8.11
CA ALA A 77 13.07 4.71 8.20
C ALA A 77 14.28 5.61 8.53
N ASN A 78 14.21 6.92 8.22
CA ASN A 78 15.26 7.90 8.50
C ASN A 78 15.06 8.67 9.82
N VAL A 79 14.07 8.31 10.64
CA VAL A 79 13.90 8.90 11.98
C VAL A 79 14.69 8.05 12.98
N PRO A 80 15.74 8.59 13.64
CA PRO A 80 16.43 7.86 14.69
C PRO A 80 15.47 7.60 15.88
N PRO A 81 15.62 6.47 16.59
CA PRO A 81 14.73 6.15 17.70
C PRO A 81 14.77 7.29 18.73
N ARG A 82 13.59 7.81 19.10
CA ARG A 82 13.46 8.67 20.27
C ARG A 82 13.61 7.79 21.51
N ILE A 83 14.60 8.11 22.33
CA ILE A 83 14.80 7.59 23.69
C ILE A 83 13.70 8.17 24.58
#